data_AF-A0AAW4FX10-F1
#
_entry.id   AF-A0AAW4FX10-F1
#
_cell.length_a   1.000
_cell.length_b   1.000
_cell.length_c   1.000
_cell.angle_alpha   90.00
_cell.angle_beta   90.00
_cell.angle_gamma   90.00
#
_symmetry.space_group_name_H-M   'P 1'
#
loop_
_entity.id
_entity.type
_entity.pdbx_description
1 polymer ?
#
loop_
_entity_poly.entity_id
_entity_poly.type
_entity_poly.pdbx_seq_one_letter_code
_entity_poly.pdbx_strand_id
1 'polypeptide(L)'
;MPTLVQLYSARNVQSQTEALDRIAAVGYDGVEGCWLNFEDPAAFRKELDLRSLAMPQAHVPLEMLENAFDRVVDLTRHLDIYTVIVPGLPEDGRPSSTDGWRNLGERLDIVEGKLRALGLRFAWHNHDFELISLPDGRTPIDILLEGAPGMDWEVDVGWILRAGQDPVLWLTSYAGRIVAVHLKDIQPDILEEGWADLGFGESNWSDVFRTLRALPRLAAHVAEHDAPLDFSRFVSRWKIAHDRLSALRPGRSFEGFTHVALKVHDLDAQLSFYERVMGFREMFRLPNDDGSVFLVYLRINDRQYLELFPGAIGEHAPTPEERGYQHMCLEVADVDATVEALRARGARMCLWRDDLSGICEVEGTAITTGRDGNRQSWIKDPEGNRIELMELNLAGMQYGAMGARLSSSAR
;
A
#
# COMPACT_ATOMS: atom_id res chain seq x y z
N MET A 1 3.94 1.25 -11.70
CA MET A 1 5.13 0.46 -11.34
C MET A 1 4.62 -0.84 -10.75
N PRO A 2 5.07 -2.01 -11.23
CA PRO A 2 4.75 -3.29 -10.59
C PRO A 2 5.16 -3.32 -9.11
N THR A 3 4.37 -4.02 -8.32
CA THR A 3 4.58 -4.31 -6.91
C THR A 3 4.82 -5.80 -6.71
N LEU A 4 5.98 -6.13 -6.16
CA LEU A 4 6.41 -7.50 -5.89
C LEU A 4 6.54 -7.75 -4.39
N VAL A 5 6.55 -9.00 -3.97
CA VAL A 5 6.93 -9.39 -2.59
C VAL A 5 8.17 -10.27 -2.65
N GLN A 6 9.21 -9.92 -1.90
CA GLN A 6 10.40 -10.76 -1.73
C GLN A 6 10.05 -11.98 -0.86
N LEU A 7 10.13 -13.17 -1.44
CA LEU A 7 9.70 -14.42 -0.79
C LEU A 7 10.57 -14.83 0.41
N TYR A 8 11.76 -14.26 0.57
CA TYR A 8 12.52 -14.37 1.81
C TYR A 8 11.72 -13.87 3.04
N SER A 9 10.84 -12.88 2.87
CA SER A 9 9.94 -12.40 3.94
C SER A 9 8.89 -13.43 4.36
N ALA A 10 8.63 -14.45 3.51
CA ALA A 10 7.70 -15.54 3.80
C ALA A 10 8.39 -16.80 4.34
N ARG A 11 9.71 -16.80 4.58
CA ARG A 11 10.48 -18.02 4.92
C ARG A 11 10.04 -18.75 6.19
N ASN A 12 9.37 -18.05 7.11
CA ASN A 12 8.84 -18.60 8.35
C ASN A 12 7.35 -18.96 8.26
N VAL A 13 6.70 -18.71 7.12
CA VAL A 13 5.32 -19.13 6.86
C VAL A 13 5.33 -20.63 6.60
N GLN A 14 4.41 -21.36 7.24
CA GLN A 14 4.38 -22.83 7.19
C GLN A 14 4.17 -23.38 5.77
N SER A 15 3.39 -22.66 4.95
CA SER A 15 3.03 -23.07 3.61
C SER A 15 3.33 -21.95 2.62
N GLN A 16 4.17 -22.26 1.62
CA GLN A 16 4.45 -21.34 0.52
C GLN A 16 3.18 -21.06 -0.30
N THR A 17 2.32 -22.06 -0.47
CA THR A 17 1.00 -21.92 -1.12
C THR A 17 0.14 -20.88 -0.40
N GLU A 18 0.09 -20.92 0.94
CA GLU A 18 -0.66 -19.95 1.75
C GLU A 18 -0.09 -18.54 1.62
N ALA A 19 1.25 -18.40 1.61
CA ALA A 19 1.90 -17.12 1.38
C ALA A 19 1.51 -16.55 0.01
N LEU A 20 1.56 -17.36 -1.05
CA LEU A 20 1.18 -16.94 -2.41
C LEU A 20 -0.32 -16.58 -2.52
N ASP A 21 -1.20 -17.35 -1.88
CA ASP A 21 -2.64 -17.03 -1.80
C ASP A 21 -2.86 -15.66 -1.17
N ARG A 22 -2.13 -15.37 -0.09
CA ARG A 22 -2.22 -14.09 0.60
C ARG A 22 -1.71 -12.94 -0.26
N ILE A 23 -0.57 -13.11 -0.93
CA ILE A 23 0.02 -12.11 -1.83
C ILE A 23 -0.97 -11.76 -2.95
N ALA A 24 -1.55 -12.78 -3.59
CA ALA A 24 -2.54 -12.59 -4.65
C ALA A 24 -3.83 -11.92 -4.15
N ALA A 25 -4.33 -12.34 -2.98
CA ALA A 25 -5.54 -11.76 -2.40
C ALA A 25 -5.40 -10.27 -2.02
N VAL A 26 -4.19 -9.83 -1.65
CA VAL A 26 -3.90 -8.41 -1.38
C VAL A 26 -3.73 -7.60 -2.67
N GLY A 27 -3.48 -8.25 -3.81
CA GLY A 27 -3.41 -7.61 -5.13
C GLY A 27 -2.02 -7.12 -5.51
N TYR A 28 -0.97 -7.86 -5.15
CA TYR A 28 0.36 -7.68 -5.71
C TYR A 28 0.44 -8.20 -7.15
N ASP A 29 1.32 -7.61 -7.96
CA ASP A 29 1.53 -8.02 -9.36
C ASP A 29 2.38 -9.29 -9.48
N GLY A 30 3.15 -9.62 -8.45
CA GLY A 30 4.05 -10.75 -8.47
C GLY A 30 4.92 -10.89 -7.23
N VAL A 31 5.98 -11.66 -7.39
CA VAL A 31 6.95 -11.99 -6.36
C VAL A 31 8.36 -11.76 -6.86
N GLU A 32 9.29 -11.61 -5.93
CA GLU A 32 10.71 -11.75 -6.18
C GLU A 32 11.18 -13.05 -5.53
N GLY A 33 11.79 -13.91 -6.33
CA GLY A 33 12.23 -15.23 -5.88
C GLY A 33 13.49 -15.19 -5.05
N CYS A 34 13.71 -16.24 -4.26
CA CYS A 34 14.98 -16.53 -3.61
C CYS A 34 15.24 -18.05 -3.64
N TRP A 35 16.31 -18.49 -2.98
CA TRP A 35 16.74 -19.90 -2.97
C TRP A 35 15.62 -20.90 -2.55
N LEU A 36 14.62 -20.45 -1.78
CA LEU A 36 13.45 -21.23 -1.38
C LEU A 36 12.58 -21.70 -2.57
N ASN A 37 12.76 -21.12 -3.75
CA ASN A 37 11.89 -21.30 -4.92
C ASN A 37 12.55 -22.12 -6.04
N PHE A 38 13.82 -22.51 -5.89
CA PHE A 38 14.64 -23.00 -7.01
C PHE A 38 14.77 -24.53 -7.09
N GLU A 39 14.10 -25.27 -6.21
CA GLU A 39 14.17 -26.74 -6.20
C GLU A 39 13.40 -27.36 -7.38
N ASP A 40 12.14 -26.96 -7.58
CA ASP A 40 11.32 -27.36 -8.74
C ASP A 40 10.71 -26.11 -9.43
N PRO A 41 11.44 -25.47 -10.37
CA PRO A 41 10.97 -24.24 -11.01
C PRO A 41 9.70 -24.45 -11.85
N ALA A 42 9.50 -25.65 -12.42
CA ALA A 42 8.34 -25.94 -13.24
C ALA A 42 7.07 -26.09 -12.39
N ALA A 43 7.17 -26.73 -11.21
CA ALA A 43 6.07 -26.75 -10.25
C ALA A 43 5.80 -25.35 -9.70
N PHE A 44 6.84 -24.60 -9.36
CA PHE A 44 6.68 -23.25 -8.81
C PHE A 44 6.02 -22.27 -9.80
N ARG A 45 6.39 -22.31 -11.10
CA ARG A 45 5.71 -21.55 -12.16
C ARG A 45 4.19 -21.80 -12.18
N LYS A 46 3.76 -23.05 -12.02
CA LYS A 46 2.33 -23.40 -11.98
C LYS A 46 1.61 -22.79 -10.78
N GLU A 47 2.26 -22.78 -9.61
CA GLU A 47 1.68 -22.14 -8.41
C GLU A 47 1.50 -20.63 -8.59
N LEU A 48 2.42 -19.97 -9.30
CA LEU A 48 2.30 -18.56 -9.67
C LEU A 48 1.19 -18.34 -10.70
N ASP A 49 1.09 -19.19 -11.72
CA ASP A 49 0.04 -19.12 -12.76
C ASP A 49 -1.37 -19.21 -12.18
N LEU A 50 -1.60 -20.13 -11.24
CA LEU A 50 -2.90 -20.30 -10.57
C LEU A 50 -3.39 -19.01 -9.88
N ARG A 51 -2.47 -18.12 -9.55
CA ARG A 51 -2.70 -16.88 -8.82
C ARG A 51 -2.45 -15.63 -9.64
N SER A 52 -2.13 -15.79 -10.93
CA SER A 52 -1.75 -14.69 -11.83
C SER A 52 -0.60 -13.82 -11.29
N LEU A 53 0.35 -14.43 -10.59
CA LEU A 53 1.55 -13.76 -10.09
C LEU A 53 2.70 -13.89 -11.09
N ALA A 54 3.44 -12.81 -11.32
CA ALA A 54 4.69 -12.83 -12.09
C ALA A 54 5.92 -13.04 -11.18
N MET A 55 7.06 -13.47 -11.74
CA MET A 55 8.34 -13.45 -11.03
C MET A 55 9.47 -12.90 -11.94
N PRO A 56 9.44 -11.60 -12.26
CA PRO A 56 10.37 -11.00 -13.22
C PRO A 56 11.80 -10.87 -12.71
N GLN A 57 12.02 -11.06 -11.41
CA GLN A 57 13.32 -10.92 -10.75
C GLN A 57 13.49 -11.92 -9.61
N ALA A 58 14.75 -12.24 -9.29
CA ALA A 58 15.08 -13.15 -8.20
C ALA A 58 16.47 -12.90 -7.62
N HIS A 59 16.56 -13.12 -6.31
CA HIS A 59 17.80 -13.22 -5.55
C HIS A 59 18.48 -14.56 -5.79
N VAL A 60 19.64 -14.54 -6.45
CA VAL A 60 20.46 -15.71 -6.77
C VAL A 60 21.82 -15.59 -6.10
N PRO A 61 22.26 -16.55 -5.27
CA PRO A 61 23.58 -16.50 -4.64
C PRO A 61 24.71 -16.42 -5.67
N LEU A 62 25.75 -15.62 -5.37
CA LEU A 62 26.90 -15.46 -6.27
C LEU A 62 27.56 -16.80 -6.61
N GLU A 63 27.67 -17.70 -5.63
CA GLU A 63 28.25 -19.03 -5.83
C GLU A 63 27.53 -19.81 -6.93
N MET A 64 26.21 -19.68 -7.03
CA MET A 64 25.43 -20.36 -8.07
C MET A 64 25.72 -19.79 -9.46
N LEU A 65 25.94 -18.48 -9.57
CA LEU A 65 26.33 -17.80 -10.81
C LEU A 65 27.76 -18.17 -11.26
N GLU A 66 28.66 -18.41 -10.31
CA GLU A 66 30.04 -18.78 -10.59
C GLU A 66 30.22 -20.26 -10.89
N ASN A 67 29.53 -21.14 -10.14
CA ASN A 67 29.77 -22.59 -10.16
C ASN A 67 28.65 -23.41 -10.82
N ALA A 68 27.48 -22.82 -11.06
CA ALA A 68 26.31 -23.51 -11.60
C ALA A 68 25.51 -22.63 -12.59
N PHE A 69 26.22 -21.85 -13.42
CA PHE A 69 25.63 -20.84 -14.31
C PHE A 69 24.52 -21.39 -15.22
N ASP A 70 24.71 -22.58 -15.82
CA ASP A 70 23.71 -23.19 -16.69
C ASP A 70 22.39 -23.46 -15.94
N ARG A 71 22.47 -23.85 -14.66
CA ARG A 71 21.27 -24.02 -13.82
C ARG A 71 20.57 -22.69 -13.59
N VAL A 72 21.31 -21.59 -13.42
CA VAL A 72 20.69 -20.24 -13.31
C VAL A 72 19.97 -19.88 -14.62
N VAL A 73 20.58 -20.14 -15.77
CA VAL A 73 19.96 -19.88 -17.08
C VAL A 73 18.68 -20.69 -17.27
N ASP A 74 18.64 -21.93 -16.79
CA ASP A 74 17.41 -22.73 -16.82
C ASP A 74 16.34 -22.18 -15.88
N LEU A 75 16.71 -21.75 -14.66
CA LEU A 75 15.78 -21.09 -13.74
C LEU A 75 15.14 -19.85 -14.38
N THR A 76 15.94 -18.99 -15.02
CA THR A 76 15.42 -17.75 -15.58
C THR A 76 14.40 -17.99 -16.69
N ARG A 77 14.62 -19.02 -17.50
CA ARG A 77 13.68 -19.43 -18.56
C ARG A 77 12.39 -20.05 -18.03
N HIS A 78 12.46 -20.90 -17.00
CA HIS A 78 11.27 -21.57 -16.47
C HIS A 78 10.36 -20.64 -15.68
N LEU A 79 10.94 -19.62 -15.05
CA LEU A 79 10.24 -18.73 -14.12
C LEU A 79 10.00 -17.32 -14.68
N ASP A 80 10.37 -17.08 -15.94
CA ASP A 80 10.29 -15.77 -16.61
C ASP A 80 11.04 -14.66 -15.85
N ILE A 81 12.24 -14.96 -15.37
CA ILE A 81 13.11 -14.00 -14.69
C ILE A 81 13.96 -13.25 -15.72
N TYR A 82 13.94 -11.92 -15.66
CA TYR A 82 14.71 -11.04 -16.54
C TYR A 82 15.78 -10.23 -15.80
N THR A 83 15.67 -10.11 -14.48
CA THR A 83 16.67 -9.47 -13.61
C THR A 83 17.16 -10.47 -12.57
N VAL A 84 18.46 -10.77 -12.60
CA VAL A 84 19.12 -11.61 -11.59
C VAL A 84 19.83 -10.70 -10.61
N ILE A 85 19.56 -10.87 -9.32
CA ILE A 85 20.11 -10.02 -8.25
C ILE A 85 20.96 -10.87 -7.32
N VAL A 86 22.17 -10.44 -6.97
CA VAL A 86 22.95 -11.08 -5.91
C VAL A 86 22.60 -10.43 -4.56
N PRO A 87 22.07 -11.19 -3.58
CA PRO A 87 21.60 -10.67 -2.30
C PRO A 87 22.72 -10.51 -1.26
N GLY A 88 23.92 -10.17 -1.68
CA GLY A 88 25.10 -10.13 -0.80
C GLY A 88 25.84 -11.46 -0.66
N LEU A 89 26.80 -11.49 0.28
CA LEU A 89 27.63 -12.65 0.61
C LEU A 89 27.33 -13.16 2.04
N PRO A 90 27.53 -14.47 2.27
CA PRO A 90 27.65 -15.02 3.62
C PRO A 90 28.68 -14.24 4.44
N GLU A 91 28.45 -14.12 5.74
CA GLU A 91 29.23 -13.25 6.63
C GLU A 91 30.75 -13.53 6.60
N ASP A 92 31.13 -14.80 6.54
CA ASP A 92 32.52 -15.25 6.47
C ASP A 92 33.19 -14.98 5.11
N GLY A 93 32.41 -14.72 4.06
CA GLY A 93 32.87 -14.36 2.73
C GLY A 93 32.97 -12.84 2.48
N ARG A 94 32.53 -12.00 3.42
CA ARG A 94 32.47 -10.54 3.22
C ARG A 94 33.87 -9.91 3.24
N PRO A 95 34.25 -9.12 2.22
CA PRO A 95 35.51 -8.38 2.26
C PRO A 95 35.52 -7.32 3.38
N SER A 96 36.69 -7.15 4.00
CA SER A 96 36.94 -6.12 5.03
C SER A 96 37.88 -5.00 4.56
N SER A 97 38.35 -5.08 3.31
CA SER A 97 39.31 -4.14 2.73
C SER A 97 38.86 -3.64 1.37
N THR A 98 39.32 -2.44 1.00
CA THR A 98 39.07 -1.85 -0.33
C THR A 98 39.49 -2.78 -1.47
N ASP A 99 40.63 -3.46 -1.35
CA ASP A 99 41.11 -4.37 -2.38
C ASP A 99 40.24 -5.63 -2.49
N GLY A 100 39.73 -6.13 -1.36
CA GLY A 100 38.79 -7.25 -1.37
C GLY A 100 37.46 -6.90 -2.02
N TRP A 101 36.91 -5.71 -1.75
CA TRP A 101 35.72 -5.20 -2.43
C TRP A 101 35.96 -4.96 -3.92
N ARG A 102 37.14 -4.47 -4.31
CA ARG A 102 37.51 -4.32 -5.73
C ARG A 102 37.56 -5.66 -6.45
N ASN A 103 38.19 -6.68 -5.83
CA ASN A 103 38.22 -8.03 -6.40
C ASN A 103 36.82 -8.63 -6.56
N LEU A 104 35.92 -8.37 -5.60
CA LEU A 104 34.51 -8.76 -5.74
C LEU A 104 33.84 -8.04 -6.92
N GLY A 105 34.06 -6.72 -7.07
CA GLY A 105 33.59 -5.96 -8.24
C GLY A 105 34.01 -6.57 -9.58
N GLU A 106 35.29 -6.97 -9.71
CA GLU A 106 35.80 -7.63 -10.93
C GLU A 106 35.11 -8.97 -11.20
N ARG A 107 34.82 -9.76 -10.16
CA ARG A 107 34.06 -11.02 -10.29
C ARG A 107 32.62 -10.75 -10.75
N LEU A 108 31.98 -9.73 -10.19
CA LEU A 108 30.63 -9.31 -10.57
C LEU A 108 30.57 -8.82 -12.02
N ASP A 109 31.60 -8.13 -12.52
CA ASP A 109 31.68 -7.69 -13.93
C ASP A 109 31.74 -8.89 -14.90
N ILE A 110 32.48 -9.94 -14.53
CA ILE A 110 32.50 -11.20 -15.31
C ILE A 110 31.10 -11.83 -15.36
N VAL A 111 30.38 -11.86 -14.24
CA VAL A 111 29.01 -12.38 -14.17
C VAL A 111 28.04 -11.52 -14.98
N GLU A 112 28.13 -10.19 -14.86
CA GLU A 112 27.37 -9.22 -15.64
C GLU A 112 27.52 -9.50 -17.13
N GLY A 113 28.76 -9.64 -17.63
CA GLY A 113 29.03 -9.87 -19.04
C GLY A 113 28.38 -11.15 -19.56
N LYS A 114 28.37 -12.22 -18.76
CA LYS A 114 27.70 -13.49 -19.10
C LYS A 114 26.18 -13.34 -19.15
N LEU A 115 25.57 -12.70 -18.16
CA LEU A 115 24.12 -12.49 -18.10
C LEU A 115 23.64 -11.53 -19.21
N ARG A 116 24.37 -10.45 -19.45
CA ARG A 116 24.07 -9.49 -20.52
C ARG A 116 24.15 -10.12 -21.91
N ALA A 117 25.09 -11.04 -22.15
CA ALA A 117 25.16 -11.80 -23.40
C ALA A 117 23.90 -12.65 -23.66
N LEU A 118 23.13 -12.98 -22.62
CA LEU A 118 21.83 -13.66 -22.69
C LEU A 118 20.64 -12.71 -22.70
N GLY A 119 20.87 -11.39 -22.66
CA GLY A 119 19.82 -10.37 -22.58
C GLY A 119 19.20 -10.21 -21.19
N LEU A 120 19.83 -10.75 -20.14
CA LEU A 120 19.39 -10.61 -18.75
C LEU A 120 20.03 -9.38 -18.11
N ARG A 121 19.30 -8.75 -17.18
CA ARG A 121 19.85 -7.73 -16.29
C ARG A 121 20.51 -8.40 -15.10
N PHE A 122 21.54 -7.75 -14.57
CA PHE A 122 22.25 -8.18 -13.38
C PHE A 122 22.32 -7.03 -12.37
N ALA A 123 21.99 -7.29 -11.11
CA ALA A 123 22.04 -6.28 -10.07
C ALA A 123 22.67 -6.81 -8.76
N TRP A 124 23.14 -5.89 -7.93
CA TRP A 124 23.52 -6.15 -6.54
C TRP A 124 22.42 -5.64 -5.60
N HIS A 125 22.22 -6.29 -4.45
CA HIS A 125 21.34 -5.82 -3.37
C HIS A 125 22.19 -5.40 -2.16
N ASN A 126 21.94 -4.22 -1.61
CA ASN A 126 22.73 -3.69 -0.49
C ASN A 126 22.16 -4.03 0.90
N HIS A 127 23.07 -4.11 1.86
CA HIS A 127 22.84 -4.11 3.30
C HIS A 127 23.45 -2.85 3.93
N ASP A 128 23.30 -2.69 5.24
CA ASP A 128 23.83 -1.54 5.98
C ASP A 128 25.36 -1.44 5.95
N PHE A 129 26.07 -2.55 6.14
CA PHE A 129 27.52 -2.58 6.24
C PHE A 129 28.23 -2.15 4.93
N GLU A 130 27.58 -2.27 3.78
CA GLU A 130 28.10 -1.83 2.49
C GLU A 130 27.99 -0.32 2.27
N LEU A 131 27.31 0.38 3.17
CA LEU A 131 27.10 1.81 3.14
C LEU A 131 28.00 2.57 4.13
N ILE A 132 28.82 1.83 4.89
CA ILE A 132 29.79 2.40 5.81
C ILE A 132 31.12 2.63 5.08
N SER A 133 31.65 3.84 5.16
CA SER A 133 32.93 4.19 4.53
C SER A 133 34.08 3.35 5.07
N LEU A 134 34.90 2.83 4.16
CA LEU A 134 36.19 2.23 4.43
C LEU A 134 37.22 3.32 4.78
N PRO A 135 38.44 2.96 5.26
CA PRO A 135 39.46 3.94 5.63
C PRO A 135 39.89 4.91 4.52
N ASP A 136 39.69 4.57 3.25
CA ASP A 136 39.96 5.44 2.10
C ASP A 136 38.79 6.39 1.75
N GLY A 137 37.71 6.35 2.54
CA GLY A 137 36.55 7.24 2.43
C GLY A 137 35.43 6.71 1.53
N ARG A 138 35.69 5.69 0.71
CA ARG A 138 34.67 5.09 -0.18
C ARG A 138 33.82 4.07 0.55
N THR A 139 32.58 3.91 0.13
CA THR A 139 31.74 2.81 0.59
C THR A 139 31.96 1.57 -0.28
N PRO A 140 31.73 0.35 0.25
CA PRO A 140 31.67 -0.87 -0.55
C PRO A 140 30.76 -0.76 -1.78
N ILE A 141 29.57 -0.14 -1.67
CA ILE A 141 28.67 0.07 -2.82
C ILE A 141 29.35 0.88 -3.92
N ASP A 142 30.06 1.97 -3.59
CA ASP A 142 30.79 2.77 -4.58
C ASP A 142 31.80 1.91 -5.33
N ILE A 143 32.56 1.09 -4.60
CA ILE A 143 33.61 0.23 -5.15
C ILE A 143 33.03 -0.86 -6.05
N LEU A 144 31.94 -1.50 -5.64
CA LEU A 144 31.28 -2.55 -6.44
C LEU A 144 30.71 -1.99 -7.74
N LEU A 145 30.03 -0.85 -7.68
CA LEU A 145 29.43 -0.21 -8.85
C LEU A 145 30.47 0.39 -9.81
N GLU A 146 31.66 0.75 -9.31
CA GLU A 146 32.85 1.13 -10.11
C GLU A 146 33.49 -0.10 -10.76
N GLY A 147 33.65 -1.20 -10.01
CA GLY A 147 34.29 -2.43 -10.48
C GLY A 147 33.47 -3.21 -11.51
N ALA A 148 32.14 -3.10 -11.46
CA ALA A 148 31.21 -3.67 -12.44
C ALA A 148 30.31 -2.56 -13.04
N PRO A 149 30.79 -1.76 -14.00
CA PRO A 149 30.07 -0.59 -14.50
C PRO A 149 28.76 -0.94 -15.24
N GLY A 150 28.63 -2.16 -15.76
CA GLY A 150 27.40 -2.65 -16.39
C GLY A 150 26.33 -3.16 -15.41
N MET A 151 26.71 -3.42 -14.15
CA MET A 151 25.83 -3.98 -13.13
C MET A 151 24.81 -2.93 -12.67
N ASP A 152 23.56 -3.32 -12.52
CA ASP A 152 22.53 -2.47 -11.94
C ASP A 152 22.51 -2.55 -10.41
N TRP A 153 21.69 -1.74 -9.76
CA TRP A 153 21.52 -1.74 -8.32
C TRP A 153 20.06 -1.99 -7.96
N GLU A 154 19.83 -2.98 -7.10
CA GLU A 154 18.61 -3.07 -6.30
C GLU A 154 18.87 -2.41 -4.95
N VAL A 155 18.18 -1.29 -4.73
CA VAL A 155 18.38 -0.52 -3.51
C VAL A 155 17.44 -1.02 -2.44
N ASP A 156 17.98 -1.38 -1.28
CA ASP A 156 17.19 -1.53 -0.07
C ASP A 156 17.19 -0.26 0.76
N VAL A 157 16.03 0.38 0.82
CA VAL A 157 15.84 1.63 1.57
C VAL A 157 15.90 1.39 3.08
N GLY A 158 15.39 0.26 3.56
CA GLY A 158 15.44 -0.09 4.99
C GLY A 158 16.87 -0.28 5.47
N TRP A 159 17.74 -0.91 4.67
CA TRP A 159 19.15 -1.03 5.00
C TRP A 159 19.90 0.31 4.94
N ILE A 160 19.55 1.22 4.03
CA ILE A 160 20.08 2.59 4.04
C ILE A 160 19.71 3.32 5.33
N LEU A 161 18.44 3.24 5.72
CA LEU A 161 17.94 3.83 6.96
C LEU A 161 18.67 3.24 8.18
N ARG A 162 18.86 1.91 8.21
CA ARG A 162 19.58 1.22 9.28
C ARG A 162 21.05 1.63 9.39
N ALA A 163 21.69 1.96 8.26
CA ALA A 163 23.04 2.55 8.24
C ALA A 163 23.08 4.02 8.70
N GLY A 164 21.95 4.62 9.06
CA GLY A 164 21.84 6.03 9.45
C GLY A 164 22.07 7.00 8.28
N GLN A 165 21.90 6.53 7.04
CA GLN A 165 22.14 7.30 5.82
C GLN A 165 20.82 7.88 5.27
N ASP A 166 20.90 8.91 4.43
CA ASP A 166 19.74 9.53 3.78
C ASP A 166 19.37 8.79 2.48
N PRO A 167 18.21 8.09 2.42
CA PRO A 167 17.79 7.39 1.20
C PRO A 167 17.59 8.30 0.00
N VAL A 168 17.12 9.53 0.18
CA VAL A 168 16.89 10.45 -0.95
C VAL A 168 18.20 10.79 -1.63
N LEU A 169 19.27 10.99 -0.86
CA LEU A 169 20.61 11.26 -1.38
C LEU A 169 21.15 10.08 -2.20
N TRP A 170 21.06 8.86 -1.67
CA TRP A 170 21.52 7.65 -2.37
C TRP A 170 20.73 7.40 -3.66
N LEU A 171 19.40 7.46 -3.59
CA LEU A 171 18.53 7.27 -4.75
C LEU A 171 18.80 8.30 -5.85
N THR A 172 19.06 9.56 -5.47
CA THR A 172 19.37 10.63 -6.44
C THR A 172 20.76 10.44 -7.04
N SER A 173 21.76 10.11 -6.22
CA SER A 173 23.16 9.98 -6.65
C SER A 173 23.36 8.81 -7.62
N TYR A 174 22.59 7.75 -7.45
CA TYR A 174 22.69 6.52 -8.25
C TYR A 174 21.51 6.31 -9.20
N ALA A 175 20.74 7.35 -9.52
CA ALA A 175 19.48 7.23 -10.27
C ALA A 175 19.60 6.45 -11.59
N GLY A 176 20.75 6.54 -12.28
CA GLY A 176 21.02 5.83 -13.52
C GLY A 176 21.34 4.33 -13.38
N ARG A 177 21.46 3.80 -12.16
CA ARG A 177 21.81 2.39 -11.87
C ARG A 177 20.64 1.60 -11.28
N ILE A 178 19.63 2.27 -10.72
CA ILE A 178 18.61 1.63 -9.89
C ILE A 178 17.52 0.99 -10.76
N VAL A 179 17.33 -0.32 -10.60
CA VAL A 179 16.33 -1.11 -11.37
C VAL A 179 15.21 -1.66 -10.52
N ALA A 180 15.43 -1.87 -9.23
CA ALA A 180 14.44 -2.29 -8.26
C ALA A 180 14.72 -1.62 -6.92
N VAL A 181 13.68 -1.50 -6.08
CA VAL A 181 13.82 -0.97 -4.73
C VAL A 181 13.06 -1.83 -3.73
N HIS A 182 13.73 -2.22 -2.66
CA HIS A 182 13.10 -2.82 -1.48
C HIS A 182 12.64 -1.70 -0.54
N LEU A 183 11.37 -1.77 -0.17
CA LEU A 183 10.70 -0.76 0.66
C LEU A 183 10.32 -1.39 2.00
N LYS A 184 11.12 -1.07 3.01
CA LYS A 184 11.07 -1.57 4.39
C LYS A 184 11.38 -0.42 5.32
N ASP A 185 10.62 -0.27 6.40
CA ASP A 185 10.82 0.79 7.38
C ASP A 185 11.62 0.27 8.57
N ILE A 186 12.02 1.20 9.45
CA ILE A 186 12.73 0.91 10.69
C ILE A 186 11.90 1.42 11.88
N GLN A 187 12.11 0.80 13.04
CA GLN A 187 11.51 1.21 14.30
C GLN A 187 12.55 1.16 15.44
N PRO A 188 12.38 2.00 16.49
CA PRO A 188 13.38 2.14 17.55
C PRO A 188 13.39 0.96 18.54
N ASP A 189 12.32 0.17 18.58
CA ASP A 189 12.27 -1.02 19.44
C ASP A 189 12.95 -2.23 18.79
N ILE A 190 13.21 -3.26 19.59
CA ILE A 190 13.81 -4.51 19.10
C ILE A 190 12.76 -5.49 18.53
N LEU A 191 11.48 -5.08 18.48
CA LEU A 191 10.43 -5.93 17.91
C LEU A 191 10.72 -6.13 16.42
N GLU A 192 10.55 -7.36 15.94
CA GLU A 192 10.88 -7.68 14.54
C GLU A 192 12.31 -7.23 14.16
N GLU A 193 13.25 -7.28 15.12
CA GLU A 193 14.65 -6.87 14.94
C GLU A 193 14.82 -5.39 14.54
N GLY A 194 13.89 -4.52 14.93
CA GLY A 194 13.89 -3.09 14.57
C GLY A 194 13.46 -2.81 13.13
N TRP A 195 12.86 -3.79 12.46
CA TRP A 195 12.20 -3.60 11.17
C TRP A 195 10.73 -3.25 11.36
N ALA A 196 10.19 -2.47 10.43
CA ALA A 196 8.76 -2.18 10.37
C ALA A 196 8.25 -2.27 8.93
N ASP A 197 6.95 -2.53 8.79
CA ASP A 197 6.27 -2.42 7.51
C ASP A 197 6.41 -1.00 6.96
N LEU A 198 6.50 -0.86 5.63
CA LEU A 198 6.53 0.42 4.93
C LEU A 198 5.51 1.42 5.51
N GLY A 199 5.99 2.55 6.04
CA GLY A 199 5.15 3.65 6.54
C GLY A 199 4.49 3.39 7.89
N PHE A 200 4.84 2.30 8.58
CA PHE A 200 4.44 2.00 9.96
C PHE A 200 5.60 2.13 10.95
N GLY A 201 6.79 2.51 10.49
CA GLY A 201 7.92 2.89 11.31
C GLY A 201 8.02 4.41 11.50
N GLU A 202 9.24 4.92 11.60
CA GLU A 202 9.52 6.34 11.92
C GLU A 202 9.97 7.18 10.70
N SER A 203 10.14 6.56 9.53
CA SER A 203 10.79 7.23 8.38
C SER A 203 9.84 8.09 7.54
N ASN A 204 10.39 9.17 6.94
CA ASN A 204 9.65 10.01 6.00
C ASN A 204 9.66 9.43 4.58
N TRP A 205 8.64 8.65 4.25
CA TRP A 205 8.49 8.02 2.93
C TRP A 205 7.98 8.94 1.83
N SER A 206 7.44 10.12 2.15
CA SER A 206 6.87 11.01 1.13
C SER A 206 7.96 11.55 0.19
N ASP A 207 9.13 11.87 0.73
CA ASP A 207 10.28 12.33 -0.05
C ASP A 207 10.86 11.19 -0.89
N VAL A 208 11.03 10.00 -0.29
CA VAL A 208 11.49 8.79 -0.97
C VAL A 208 10.61 8.50 -2.19
N PHE A 209 9.29 8.40 -2.04
CA PHE A 209 8.40 8.11 -3.17
C PHE A 209 8.36 9.23 -4.22
N ARG A 210 8.63 10.48 -3.84
CA ARG A 210 8.81 11.57 -4.83
C ARG A 210 10.09 11.35 -5.65
N THR A 211 11.18 10.91 -5.03
CA THR A 211 12.43 10.57 -5.73
C THR A 211 12.27 9.33 -6.61
N LEU A 212 11.60 8.27 -6.13
CA LEU A 212 11.37 7.03 -6.90
C LEU A 212 10.67 7.30 -8.25
N ARG A 213 9.73 8.25 -8.29
CA ARG A 213 9.02 8.64 -9.52
C ARG A 213 9.93 9.25 -10.59
N ALA A 214 11.09 9.76 -10.21
CA ALA A 214 12.06 10.37 -11.12
C ALA A 214 13.16 9.38 -11.59
N LEU A 215 13.18 8.15 -11.07
CA LEU A 215 14.21 7.17 -11.40
C LEU A 215 13.97 6.59 -12.80
N PRO A 216 14.89 6.77 -13.77
CA PRO A 216 14.65 6.47 -15.18
C PRO A 216 14.59 4.99 -15.53
N ARG A 217 15.17 4.13 -14.68
CA ARG A 217 15.33 2.69 -14.95
C ARG A 217 14.57 1.77 -14.00
N LEU A 218 13.91 2.36 -13.00
CA LEU A 218 13.18 1.62 -11.97
C LEU A 218 12.06 0.81 -12.62
N ALA A 219 12.05 -0.50 -12.35
CA ALA A 219 11.14 -1.46 -12.95
C ALA A 219 10.21 -2.14 -11.94
N ALA A 220 10.55 -2.14 -10.65
CA ALA A 220 9.73 -2.73 -9.59
C ALA A 220 9.89 -2.03 -8.25
N HIS A 221 8.81 -1.98 -7.47
CA HIS A 221 8.87 -1.75 -6.02
C HIS A 221 8.64 -3.10 -5.34
N VAL A 222 9.52 -3.48 -4.42
CA VAL A 222 9.48 -4.77 -3.75
C VAL A 222 9.13 -4.57 -2.28
N ALA A 223 8.10 -5.27 -1.83
CA ALA A 223 7.80 -5.41 -0.43
C ALA A 223 8.76 -6.41 0.18
N GLU A 224 9.53 -5.96 1.15
CA GLU A 224 10.40 -6.80 1.93
C GLU A 224 10.29 -6.46 3.40
N HIS A 225 10.36 -7.49 4.20
CA HIS A 225 10.53 -7.44 5.64
C HIS A 225 11.43 -8.59 6.07
N ASP A 226 12.51 -8.30 6.77
CA ASP A 226 13.47 -9.34 7.17
C ASP A 226 12.93 -10.18 8.31
N ALA A 227 12.26 -9.65 9.33
CA ALA A 227 11.80 -10.47 10.45
C ALA A 227 10.29 -10.30 10.78
N PRO A 228 9.36 -10.47 9.82
CA PRO A 228 7.95 -10.27 10.11
C PRO A 228 7.43 -11.40 11.02
N LEU A 229 6.86 -11.02 12.17
CA LEU A 229 6.14 -11.94 13.07
C LEU A 229 4.79 -12.35 12.49
N ASP A 230 4.17 -11.48 11.68
CA ASP A 230 2.91 -11.73 10.99
C ASP A 230 3.05 -11.32 9.51
N PHE A 231 3.24 -12.32 8.65
CA PHE A 231 3.36 -12.13 7.21
C PHE A 231 2.09 -11.52 6.58
N SER A 232 0.90 -11.93 7.05
CA SER A 232 -0.38 -11.42 6.52
C SER A 232 -0.57 -9.95 6.83
N ARG A 233 -0.21 -9.52 8.06
CA ARG A 233 -0.17 -8.12 8.45
C ARG A 233 0.80 -7.35 7.56
N PHE A 234 2.04 -7.83 7.42
CA PHE A 234 3.09 -7.18 6.64
C PHE A 234 2.63 -6.87 5.20
N VAL A 235 2.22 -7.89 4.43
CA VAL A 235 1.85 -7.67 3.02
C VAL A 235 0.63 -6.76 2.88
N SER A 236 -0.31 -6.81 3.82
CA SER A 236 -1.50 -5.95 3.78
C SER A 236 -1.16 -4.50 4.10
N ARG A 237 -0.40 -4.26 5.17
CA ARG A 237 0.03 -2.92 5.59
C ARG A 237 0.92 -2.28 4.55
N TRP A 238 1.87 -3.04 4.01
CA TRP A 238 2.75 -2.56 2.96
C TRP A 238 1.96 -2.10 1.74
N LYS A 239 1.00 -2.90 1.25
CA LYS A 239 0.20 -2.53 0.06
C LYS A 239 -0.60 -1.26 0.30
N ILE A 240 -1.24 -1.13 1.46
CA ILE A 240 -1.99 0.07 1.84
C ILE A 240 -1.09 1.31 1.85
N ALA A 241 0.10 1.21 2.48
CA ALA A 241 1.05 2.32 2.56
C ALA A 241 1.61 2.68 1.19
N HIS A 242 2.03 1.69 0.39
CA HIS A 242 2.54 1.89 -0.96
C HIS A 242 1.50 2.58 -1.85
N ASP A 243 0.25 2.10 -1.87
CA ASP A 243 -0.79 2.69 -2.72
C ASP A 243 -1.04 4.16 -2.35
N ARG A 244 -1.02 4.47 -1.05
CA ARG A 244 -1.13 5.85 -0.55
C ARG A 244 0.06 6.72 -0.98
N LEU A 245 1.29 6.25 -0.79
CA LEU A 245 2.51 7.00 -1.08
C LEU A 245 2.74 7.16 -2.60
N SER A 246 2.39 6.15 -3.38
CA SER A 246 2.40 6.16 -4.84
C SER A 246 1.38 7.14 -5.41
N ALA A 247 0.22 7.29 -4.77
CA ALA A 247 -0.82 8.22 -5.18
C ALA A 247 -0.48 9.71 -4.90
N LEU A 248 0.53 10.01 -4.08
CA LEU A 248 0.93 11.39 -3.77
C LEU A 248 1.22 12.18 -5.06
N ARG A 249 0.45 13.24 -5.30
CA ARG A 249 0.64 14.13 -6.46
C ARG A 249 1.24 15.46 -6.02
N PRO A 250 2.45 15.83 -6.51
CA PRO A 250 2.98 17.16 -6.28
C PRO A 250 1.98 18.24 -6.73
N GLY A 251 1.73 19.23 -5.86
CA GLY A 251 0.83 20.35 -6.17
C GLY A 251 -0.66 20.12 -5.89
N ARG A 252 -1.09 18.93 -5.44
CA ARG A 252 -2.43 18.78 -4.85
C ARG A 252 -2.42 19.19 -3.38
N SER A 253 -3.28 20.13 -3.01
CA SER A 253 -3.45 20.55 -1.61
C SER A 253 -4.29 19.56 -0.78
N PHE A 254 -5.21 18.82 -1.43
CA PHE A 254 -6.12 17.89 -0.76
C PHE A 254 -6.23 16.59 -1.57
N GLU A 255 -6.17 15.45 -0.89
CA GLU A 255 -6.30 14.11 -1.51
C GLU A 255 -7.73 13.56 -1.48
N GLY A 256 -8.60 14.11 -0.63
CA GLY A 256 -9.98 13.68 -0.49
C GLY A 256 -10.62 14.16 0.80
N PHE A 257 -11.80 13.64 1.07
CA PHE A 257 -12.57 13.87 2.29
C PHE A 257 -12.51 12.61 3.17
N THR A 258 -12.04 12.74 4.41
CA THR A 258 -11.80 11.60 5.31
C THR A 258 -12.98 11.30 6.21
N HIS A 259 -13.50 12.30 6.94
CA HIS A 259 -14.56 12.04 7.92
C HIS A 259 -15.51 13.22 8.11
N VAL A 260 -16.73 12.88 8.52
CA VAL A 260 -17.66 13.79 9.21
C VAL A 260 -17.58 13.49 10.70
N ALA A 261 -17.69 14.52 11.53
CA ALA A 261 -17.83 14.37 12.97
C ALA A 261 -19.23 14.83 13.41
N LEU A 262 -19.91 14.00 14.19
CA LEU A 262 -21.20 14.30 14.79
C LEU A 262 -21.06 14.34 16.31
N LYS A 263 -21.65 15.37 16.91
CA LYS A 263 -21.90 15.38 18.35
C LYS A 263 -23.27 14.79 18.60
N VAL A 264 -23.35 13.81 19.50
CA VAL A 264 -24.56 13.00 19.74
C VAL A 264 -24.98 13.04 21.20
N HIS A 265 -26.29 12.97 21.42
CA HIS A 265 -26.91 12.92 22.74
C HIS A 265 -26.95 11.47 23.27
N ASP A 266 -27.42 10.54 22.44
CA ASP A 266 -27.50 9.11 22.77
C ASP A 266 -26.49 8.31 21.93
N LEU A 267 -25.30 8.12 22.49
CA LEU A 267 -24.22 7.40 21.83
C LEU A 267 -24.62 5.94 21.51
N ASP A 268 -25.33 5.26 22.40
CA ASP A 268 -25.65 3.84 22.23
C ASP A 268 -26.68 3.64 21.12
N ALA A 269 -27.68 4.52 21.04
CA ALA A 269 -28.64 4.52 19.92
C ALA A 269 -27.93 4.75 18.58
N GLN A 270 -26.98 5.70 18.54
CA GLN A 270 -26.21 6.02 17.35
C GLN A 270 -25.30 4.88 16.92
N LEU A 271 -24.54 4.28 17.85
CA LEU A 271 -23.72 3.11 17.56
C LEU A 271 -24.56 1.94 17.03
N SER A 272 -25.69 1.65 17.69
CA SER A 272 -26.62 0.60 17.24
C SER A 272 -27.10 0.85 15.80
N PHE A 273 -27.44 2.09 15.46
CA PHE A 273 -27.85 2.45 14.11
C PHE A 273 -26.71 2.28 13.09
N TYR A 274 -25.56 2.93 13.31
CA TYR A 274 -24.48 2.90 12.33
C TYR A 274 -23.86 1.50 12.17
N GLU A 275 -23.78 0.69 13.23
CA GLU A 275 -23.25 -0.67 13.11
C GLU A 275 -24.27 -1.64 12.51
N ARG A 276 -25.50 -1.68 13.04
CA ARG A 276 -26.47 -2.72 12.66
C ARG A 276 -27.24 -2.38 11.40
N VAL A 277 -27.59 -1.11 11.22
CA VAL A 277 -28.36 -0.64 10.08
C VAL A 277 -27.40 -0.32 8.93
N MET A 278 -26.46 0.59 9.15
CA MET A 278 -25.53 1.03 8.11
C MET A 278 -24.42 0.03 7.81
N GLY A 279 -24.12 -0.89 8.74
CA GLY A 279 -23.08 -1.90 8.55
C GLY A 279 -21.66 -1.36 8.78
N PHE A 280 -21.51 -0.20 9.41
CA PHE A 280 -20.20 0.34 9.78
C PHE A 280 -19.58 -0.50 10.90
N ARG A 281 -18.27 -0.36 11.08
CA ARG A 281 -17.55 -1.10 12.14
C ARG A 281 -16.81 -0.15 13.05
N GLU A 282 -16.99 -0.29 14.36
CA GLU A 282 -16.14 0.41 15.32
C GLU A 282 -14.66 0.04 15.13
N MET A 283 -13.82 1.08 15.06
CA MET A 283 -12.37 0.95 14.93
C MET A 283 -11.71 0.99 16.30
N PHE A 284 -11.97 2.06 17.05
CA PHE A 284 -11.48 2.28 18.42
C PHE A 284 -12.23 3.46 19.06
N ARG A 285 -12.03 3.61 20.38
CA ARG A 285 -12.54 4.73 21.18
C ARG A 285 -11.37 5.47 21.81
N LEU A 286 -11.53 6.78 21.99
CA LEU A 286 -10.63 7.60 22.80
C LEU A 286 -11.34 7.93 24.12
N PRO A 287 -10.69 7.69 25.29
CA PRO A 287 -11.23 8.07 26.58
C PRO A 287 -10.87 9.52 26.94
N ASN A 288 -11.71 10.15 27.77
CA ASN A 288 -11.34 11.30 28.59
C ASN A 288 -10.52 10.84 29.81
N ASP A 289 -9.91 11.79 30.53
CA ASP A 289 -9.13 11.52 31.75
C ASP A 289 -9.92 10.79 32.84
N ASP A 290 -11.25 10.97 32.89
CA ASP A 290 -12.15 10.31 33.84
C ASP A 290 -12.62 8.90 33.38
N GLY A 291 -12.12 8.43 32.24
CA GLY A 291 -12.49 7.14 31.64
C GLY A 291 -13.78 7.14 30.84
N SER A 292 -14.53 8.25 30.80
CA SER A 292 -15.69 8.40 29.91
C SER A 292 -15.26 8.45 28.43
N VAL A 293 -16.15 8.10 27.51
CA VAL A 293 -15.84 8.14 26.08
C VAL A 293 -15.76 9.59 25.59
N PHE A 294 -14.63 9.99 25.04
CA PHE A 294 -14.46 11.27 24.34
C PHE A 294 -14.98 11.18 22.89
N LEU A 295 -14.61 10.09 22.20
CA LEU A 295 -14.83 9.93 20.77
C LEU A 295 -14.85 8.45 20.37
N VAL A 296 -15.75 8.07 19.47
CA VAL A 296 -15.76 6.77 18.79
C VAL A 296 -15.52 6.94 17.29
N TYR A 297 -14.66 6.10 16.71
CA TYR A 297 -14.40 6.03 15.27
C TYR A 297 -15.14 4.85 14.66
N LEU A 298 -15.98 5.10 13.65
CA LEU A 298 -16.70 4.08 12.89
C LEU A 298 -16.22 4.05 11.44
N ARG A 299 -15.72 2.90 11.00
CA ARG A 299 -15.24 2.69 9.63
C ARG A 299 -16.40 2.60 8.65
N ILE A 300 -16.37 3.44 7.60
CA ILE A 300 -17.28 3.37 6.46
C ILE A 300 -16.64 2.52 5.36
N ASN A 301 -15.40 2.85 4.98
CA ASN A 301 -14.58 2.10 4.04
C ASN A 301 -13.09 2.25 4.38
N ASP A 302 -12.19 1.92 3.46
CA ASP A 302 -10.75 1.96 3.71
C ASP A 302 -10.15 3.37 3.79
N ARG A 303 -10.91 4.40 3.39
CA ARG A 303 -10.46 5.79 3.32
C ARG A 303 -11.31 6.76 4.13
N GLN A 304 -12.52 6.35 4.49
CA GLN A 304 -13.52 7.20 5.13
C GLN A 304 -14.05 6.57 6.42
N TYR A 305 -14.25 7.41 7.42
CA TYR A 305 -14.79 7.02 8.73
C TYR A 305 -15.72 8.12 9.28
N LEU A 306 -16.53 7.77 10.26
CA LEU A 306 -17.42 8.66 10.99
C LEU A 306 -16.92 8.81 12.43
N GLU A 307 -16.95 10.04 12.94
CA GLU A 307 -16.61 10.36 14.32
C GLU A 307 -17.88 10.65 15.12
N LEU A 308 -18.05 10.00 16.27
CA LEU A 308 -19.15 10.24 17.21
C LEU A 308 -18.62 10.79 18.53
N PHE A 309 -18.93 12.06 18.82
CA PHE A 309 -18.61 12.74 20.06
C PHE A 309 -19.83 12.74 21.00
N PRO A 310 -19.75 12.17 22.20
CA PRO A 310 -20.85 12.26 23.17
C PRO A 310 -21.10 13.69 23.68
N GLY A 311 -22.28 13.91 24.25
CA GLY A 311 -22.63 15.14 24.98
C GLY A 311 -23.19 16.26 24.10
N ALA A 312 -23.98 15.93 23.08
CA ALA A 312 -24.82 16.93 22.42
C ALA A 312 -25.86 17.49 23.41
N ILE A 313 -26.24 18.75 23.20
CA ILE A 313 -27.31 19.40 23.94
C ILE A 313 -28.57 19.35 23.07
N GLY A 314 -29.66 18.80 23.61
CA GLY A 314 -30.88 18.52 22.87
C GLY A 314 -30.91 17.07 22.39
N GLU A 315 -32.12 16.52 22.21
CA GLU A 315 -32.33 15.11 21.87
C GLU A 315 -32.33 14.84 20.36
N HIS A 316 -32.37 15.91 19.53
CA HIS A 316 -32.52 15.83 18.09
C HIS A 316 -31.60 16.82 17.37
N ALA A 317 -31.21 16.47 16.15
CA ALA A 317 -30.51 17.34 15.21
C ALA A 317 -31.30 18.65 15.03
N PRO A 318 -30.62 19.82 14.94
CA PRO A 318 -31.31 21.09 14.77
C PRO A 318 -32.16 21.09 13.49
N THR A 319 -33.22 21.90 13.48
CA THR A 319 -34.08 22.03 12.29
C THR A 319 -33.28 22.53 11.08
N PRO A 320 -33.74 22.29 9.84
CA PRO A 320 -33.06 22.77 8.63
C PRO A 320 -32.76 24.27 8.63
N GLU A 321 -33.60 25.08 9.29
CA GLU A 321 -33.44 26.52 9.45
C GLU A 321 -32.40 26.92 10.49
N GLU A 322 -32.15 26.06 11.48
CA GLU A 322 -31.25 26.30 12.61
C GLU A 322 -29.84 25.70 12.40
N ARG A 323 -29.69 24.77 11.46
CA ARG A 323 -28.41 24.10 11.18
C ARG A 323 -27.64 24.72 10.01
N GLY A 324 -26.34 24.91 10.19
CA GLY A 324 -25.40 25.28 9.11
C GLY A 324 -24.91 24.08 8.28
N TYR A 325 -24.95 22.88 8.86
CA TYR A 325 -24.66 21.61 8.20
C TYR A 325 -25.96 20.97 7.71
N GLN A 326 -26.06 20.65 6.42
CA GLN A 326 -27.30 20.11 5.84
C GLN A 326 -27.41 18.59 6.00
N HIS A 327 -26.43 17.83 5.50
CA HIS A 327 -26.43 16.37 5.51
C HIS A 327 -25.07 15.80 5.09
N MET A 328 -24.86 14.49 5.31
CA MET A 328 -23.79 13.73 4.66
C MET A 328 -24.38 12.98 3.47
N CYS A 329 -23.60 12.85 2.40
CA CYS A 329 -23.93 12.01 1.27
C CYS A 329 -22.94 10.85 1.18
N LEU A 330 -23.47 9.64 1.03
CA LEU A 330 -22.72 8.41 0.79
C LEU A 330 -22.98 7.96 -0.65
N GLU A 331 -21.92 7.84 -1.43
CA GLU A 331 -21.99 7.25 -2.76
C GLU A 331 -22.25 5.75 -2.66
N VAL A 332 -23.19 5.26 -3.45
CA VAL A 332 -23.56 3.84 -3.53
C VAL A 332 -23.51 3.39 -4.99
N ALA A 333 -23.05 2.16 -5.23
CA ALA A 333 -22.94 1.63 -6.58
C ALA A 333 -24.31 1.28 -7.20
N ASP A 334 -25.26 0.89 -6.35
CA ASP A 334 -26.63 0.51 -6.70
C ASP A 334 -27.56 0.99 -5.58
N VAL A 335 -28.36 2.03 -5.84
CA VAL A 335 -29.25 2.62 -4.84
C VAL A 335 -30.45 1.71 -4.55
N ASP A 336 -30.91 0.91 -5.51
CA ASP A 336 -32.03 -0.02 -5.29
C ASP A 336 -31.63 -1.12 -4.31
N ALA A 337 -30.50 -1.79 -4.58
CA ALA A 337 -29.97 -2.85 -3.74
C ALA A 337 -29.59 -2.32 -2.34
N THR A 338 -29.03 -1.11 -2.28
CA THR A 338 -28.68 -0.49 -0.99
C THR A 338 -29.92 -0.16 -0.16
N VAL A 339 -30.95 0.44 -0.77
CA VAL A 339 -32.21 0.75 -0.07
C VAL A 339 -32.88 -0.53 0.43
N GLU A 340 -32.93 -1.58 -0.38
CA GLU A 340 -33.48 -2.88 0.01
C GLU A 340 -32.73 -3.44 1.24
N ALA A 341 -31.40 -3.48 1.19
CA ALA A 341 -30.57 -3.99 2.27
C ALA A 341 -30.73 -3.18 3.57
N LEU A 342 -30.75 -1.85 3.48
CA LEU A 342 -30.91 -1.00 4.66
C LEU A 342 -32.32 -1.13 5.27
N ARG A 343 -33.37 -1.22 4.44
CA ARG A 343 -34.73 -1.47 4.93
C ARG A 343 -34.86 -2.82 5.62
N ALA A 344 -34.25 -3.87 5.07
CA ALA A 344 -34.21 -5.18 5.71
C ALA A 344 -33.52 -5.15 7.09
N ARG A 345 -32.63 -4.18 7.32
CA ARG A 345 -31.97 -3.92 8.60
C ARG A 345 -32.70 -2.92 9.50
N GLY A 346 -33.89 -2.47 9.11
CA GLY A 346 -34.75 -1.59 9.90
C GLY A 346 -34.60 -0.10 9.60
N ALA A 347 -33.87 0.30 8.56
CA ALA A 347 -33.79 1.69 8.16
C ALA A 347 -35.14 2.21 7.65
N ARG A 348 -35.49 3.44 8.03
CA ARG A 348 -36.67 4.15 7.52
C ARG A 348 -36.24 5.12 6.42
N MET A 349 -36.70 4.86 5.20
CA MET A 349 -36.41 5.74 4.07
C MET A 349 -37.27 7.00 4.15
N CYS A 350 -36.74 8.14 3.72
CA CYS A 350 -37.46 9.41 3.60
C CYS A 350 -37.14 10.12 2.29
N LEU A 351 -37.86 11.21 2.00
CA LEU A 351 -37.59 12.10 0.86
C LEU A 351 -36.71 13.28 1.28
N TRP A 352 -36.18 14.02 0.31
CA TRP A 352 -35.35 15.23 0.49
C TRP A 352 -36.07 16.43 1.14
N ARG A 353 -37.40 16.59 1.02
CA ARG A 353 -38.13 17.77 1.56
C ARG A 353 -38.88 17.44 2.86
N ASP A 354 -38.70 18.30 3.88
CA ASP A 354 -39.32 18.19 5.21
C ASP A 354 -40.73 18.83 5.31
N ASP A 355 -41.33 19.32 4.20
CA ASP A 355 -42.72 19.87 4.23
C ASP A 355 -43.81 18.79 4.44
N LEU A 356 -43.40 17.55 4.70
CA LEU A 356 -44.21 16.41 5.11
C LEU A 356 -43.61 15.69 6.34
N SER A 357 -42.96 16.43 7.26
CA SER A 357 -42.32 15.89 8.49
C SER A 357 -43.26 15.17 9.49
N GLY A 358 -44.51 14.87 9.10
CA GLY A 358 -45.41 13.93 9.79
C GLY A 358 -45.62 12.59 9.07
N ILE A 359 -45.00 12.34 7.92
CA ILE A 359 -45.16 11.08 7.16
C ILE A 359 -43.79 10.49 6.85
N CYS A 360 -43.27 9.69 7.78
CA CYS A 360 -42.15 8.78 7.53
C CYS A 360 -42.68 7.48 6.92
N GLU A 361 -43.28 7.54 5.73
CA GLU A 361 -43.60 6.37 4.90
C GLU A 361 -44.15 6.87 3.56
N VAL A 362 -43.33 6.83 2.51
CA VAL A 362 -43.86 6.87 1.14
C VAL A 362 -44.08 5.41 0.74
N GLU A 363 -45.26 5.03 0.30
CA GLU A 363 -45.45 3.73 -0.38
C GLU A 363 -44.41 3.63 -1.52
N GLY A 364 -43.49 2.65 -1.47
CA GLY A 364 -42.41 2.47 -2.44
C GLY A 364 -41.00 2.53 -1.84
N THR A 365 -39.96 2.64 -2.68
CA THR A 365 -38.53 2.62 -2.28
C THR A 365 -38.00 3.98 -1.81
N ALA A 366 -38.78 5.05 -1.92
CA ALA A 366 -38.36 6.45 -1.67
C ALA A 366 -37.14 6.92 -2.50
N ILE A 367 -36.87 6.25 -3.62
CA ILE A 367 -35.81 6.62 -4.56
C ILE A 367 -36.34 7.68 -5.51
N THR A 368 -35.56 8.75 -5.72
CA THR A 368 -35.88 9.85 -6.62
C THR A 368 -34.67 10.22 -7.49
N THR A 369 -34.90 10.98 -8.56
CA THR A 369 -33.82 11.57 -9.35
C THR A 369 -33.64 13.03 -8.94
N GLY A 370 -32.42 13.38 -8.52
CA GLY A 370 -32.01 14.74 -8.18
C GLY A 370 -32.01 15.67 -9.40
N ARG A 371 -31.98 16.98 -9.13
CA ARG A 371 -31.92 18.00 -10.20
C ARG A 371 -30.62 17.92 -11.03
N ASP A 372 -29.60 17.31 -10.47
CA ASP A 372 -28.31 17.02 -11.10
C ASP A 372 -28.32 15.74 -11.95
N GLY A 373 -29.44 15.01 -11.97
CA GLY A 373 -29.60 13.77 -12.74
C GLY A 373 -29.12 12.51 -12.02
N ASN A 374 -28.70 12.61 -10.76
CA ASN A 374 -28.29 11.46 -9.95
C ASN A 374 -29.49 10.79 -9.28
N ARG A 375 -29.41 9.48 -9.05
CA ARG A 375 -30.44 8.78 -8.28
C ARG A 375 -30.09 8.86 -6.81
N GLN A 376 -31.10 9.08 -5.97
CA GLN A 376 -30.90 9.31 -4.54
C GLN A 376 -32.04 8.73 -3.70
N SER A 377 -31.69 8.32 -2.49
CA SER A 377 -32.61 8.00 -1.39
C SER A 377 -32.08 8.61 -0.09
N TRP A 378 -32.94 8.75 0.92
CA TRP A 378 -32.57 9.43 2.16
C TRP A 378 -32.96 8.61 3.37
N ILE A 379 -32.17 8.71 4.44
CA ILE A 379 -32.47 8.17 5.76
C ILE A 379 -32.15 9.21 6.83
N LYS A 380 -32.65 8.96 8.04
CA LYS A 380 -32.29 9.72 9.23
C LYS A 380 -31.64 8.79 10.24
N ASP A 381 -30.60 9.28 10.90
CA ASP A 381 -30.08 8.62 12.10
C ASP A 381 -31.09 8.78 13.28
N PRO A 382 -30.88 8.13 14.43
CA PRO A 382 -31.76 8.21 15.59
C PRO A 382 -32.06 9.62 16.09
N GLU A 383 -31.15 10.56 15.88
CA GLU A 383 -31.33 11.96 16.30
C GLU A 383 -31.87 12.84 15.17
N GLY A 384 -32.09 12.31 13.97
CA GLY A 384 -32.69 13.04 12.87
C GLY A 384 -31.69 13.67 11.89
N ASN A 385 -30.37 13.39 12.03
CA ASN A 385 -29.39 13.83 11.03
C ASN A 385 -29.67 13.12 9.71
N ARG A 386 -29.66 13.88 8.62
CA ARG A 386 -29.98 13.35 7.29
C ARG A 386 -28.74 12.73 6.64
N ILE A 387 -28.95 11.59 6.02
CA ILE A 387 -27.95 10.86 5.24
C ILE A 387 -28.55 10.62 3.85
N GLU A 388 -27.89 11.18 2.83
CA GLU A 388 -28.20 10.93 1.42
C GLU A 388 -27.44 9.69 0.95
N LEU A 389 -28.13 8.82 0.22
CA LEU A 389 -27.58 7.67 -0.49
C LEU A 389 -27.66 8.00 -1.98
N MET A 390 -26.53 8.22 -2.64
CA MET A 390 -26.50 8.69 -4.03
C MET A 390 -25.82 7.67 -4.94
N GLU A 391 -26.54 7.24 -5.96
CA GLU A 391 -25.96 6.56 -7.12
C GLU A 391 -25.66 7.61 -8.19
N LEU A 392 -24.37 7.83 -8.43
CA LEU A 392 -23.90 8.83 -9.38
C LEU A 392 -24.19 8.36 -10.83
N ASN A 393 -24.89 9.21 -11.57
CA ASN A 393 -25.19 8.97 -12.97
C ASN A 393 -24.02 9.47 -13.83
N LEU A 394 -23.40 8.61 -14.63
CA LEU A 394 -22.28 8.96 -15.52
C LEU A 394 -22.62 10.08 -16.52
N ALA A 395 -23.90 10.17 -16.92
CA ALA A 395 -24.41 11.25 -17.76
C ALA A 395 -24.97 12.45 -16.95
N GLY A 396 -24.94 12.35 -15.62
CA GLY A 396 -25.38 13.39 -14.70
C GLY A 396 -24.42 14.58 -14.64
N MET A 397 -24.92 15.69 -14.10
CA MET A 397 -24.19 16.97 -14.07
C MET A 397 -22.89 16.87 -13.27
N GLN A 398 -22.89 16.11 -12.17
CA GLN A 398 -21.72 15.95 -11.32
C GLN A 398 -20.58 15.21 -12.04
N TYR A 399 -20.83 14.00 -12.56
CA TYR A 399 -19.82 13.25 -13.31
C TYR A 399 -19.37 13.98 -14.57
N GLY A 400 -20.30 14.61 -15.31
CA GLY A 400 -19.97 15.43 -16.47
C GLY A 400 -19.00 16.57 -16.14
N ALA A 401 -19.23 17.27 -15.02
CA ALA A 401 -18.35 18.34 -14.55
C ALA A 401 -16.97 17.81 -14.07
N MET A 402 -16.93 16.64 -13.42
CA MET A 402 -15.68 15.98 -13.03
C MET A 402 -14.84 15.59 -14.25
N GLY A 403 -15.49 15.05 -15.29
CA GLY A 403 -14.83 14.69 -16.55
C GLY A 403 -14.27 15.89 -17.32
N ALA A 404 -14.97 17.02 -17.31
CA ALA A 404 -14.53 18.24 -18.01
C ALA A 404 -13.18 18.78 -17.48
N ARG A 405 -12.92 18.70 -16.17
CA ARG A 405 -11.66 19.15 -15.53
C ARG A 405 -10.42 18.38 -15.96
N LEU A 406 -10.54 17.11 -16.36
CA LEU A 406 -9.40 16.31 -16.83
C LEU A 406 -8.88 16.76 -18.20
N SER A 407 -9.69 17.51 -18.96
CA SER A 407 -9.28 18.06 -20.26
C SER A 407 -8.52 19.40 -20.15
N SER A 408 -8.64 20.11 -19.02
CA SER A 408 -8.08 21.46 -18.85
C SER A 408 -6.71 21.50 -18.16
N SER A 409 -6.14 20.38 -17.73
CA SER A 409 -4.79 20.31 -17.15
C SER A 409 -3.66 20.16 -18.19
N ALA A 410 -3.95 20.46 -19.45
CA ALA A 410 -2.99 20.42 -20.58
C ALA A 410 -2.66 21.82 -21.13
N ARG A 411 -2.64 22.88 -20.30
CA ARG A 411 -2.14 24.20 -20.68
C ARG A 411 -1.12 24.73 -19.70
#